data_AF-A0A8P4KCT6-F1
#
_entry.id   AF-A0A8P4KCT6-F1
#
_cell.length_a   1.000
_cell.length_b   1.000
_cell.length_c   1.000
_cell.angle_alpha   90.00
_cell.angle_beta   90.00
_cell.angle_gamma   90.00
#
_symmetry.space_group_name_H-M   'P 1'
#
loop_
_entity.id
_entity.type
_entity.pdbx_description
1 polymer ?
#
loop_
_entity_poly.entity_id
_entity_poly.type
_entity_poly.pdbx_seq_one_letter_code
_entity_poly.pdbx_strand_id
1 'polypeptide(L)'
;MALGRVGRCCRSFLLDPSKRVFCGVLQPGWMEGCIGAKRHLLSENVIRLHEFQQRKLAVAHLRLRGKKLISNKLQNTQLILRDDLKLFLHLCDSADDMLIVRDAMYRYHQENLNFAFKEFKFGPLFVRQCYELGLEEFAAATVTDEKMRGFFNDSTSFNITIDMLFTKGLYEKALEVLGIMKSQGVTLNTDTVTLAAGTCYKLNTPRSYEFCSTLIEDKQSKGFLISKQAQCFFVALAIRQNDIEKAKLLYPQIRSFDNKLSENLTVLILAMTGAVEDAVSILSAAVLPDRPTFVKKPKFSEHVLDVLRSCSNGGPHMMEVEQVVANLKQAGQVTSQTLDDMLCHTPKVNSKPVLVQARKASRRTMKPLNNILLSE
;
A
#
# COMPACT_ATOMS: atom_id res chain seq x y z
N MET A 1 66.31 -17.72 -38.99
CA MET A 1 65.58 -16.47 -38.63
C MET A 1 64.92 -16.73 -37.28
N ALA A 2 65.64 -16.48 -36.19
CA ALA A 2 65.72 -15.19 -35.48
C ALA A 2 64.46 -14.99 -34.60
N LEU A 3 64.55 -15.30 -33.30
CA LEU A 3 64.79 -14.36 -32.17
C LEU A 3 63.46 -13.69 -31.72
N GLY A 4 63.08 -13.60 -30.44
CA GLY A 4 63.96 -13.42 -29.30
C GLY A 4 63.38 -13.80 -27.94
N ARG A 5 64.35 -14.04 -27.07
CA ARG A 5 64.34 -14.39 -25.65
C ARG A 5 64.29 -13.12 -24.78
N VAL A 6 63.76 -13.30 -23.57
CA VAL A 6 64.29 -12.82 -22.28
C VAL A 6 64.22 -11.31 -21.95
N GLY A 7 63.59 -11.03 -20.80
CA GLY A 7 63.73 -9.78 -20.05
C GLY A 7 63.16 -9.87 -18.64
N ARG A 8 63.82 -10.63 -17.76
CA ARG A 8 63.64 -10.59 -16.29
C ARG A 8 63.96 -9.17 -15.79
N CYS A 9 63.24 -8.64 -14.81
CA CYS A 9 63.69 -8.64 -13.41
C CYS A 9 62.79 -7.78 -12.51
N CYS A 10 62.69 -8.24 -11.26
CA CYS A 10 61.86 -7.81 -10.15
C CYS A 10 62.21 -6.42 -9.58
N ARG A 11 61.20 -5.82 -8.93
CA ARG A 11 61.16 -5.23 -7.56
C ARG A 11 60.11 -4.11 -7.57
N SER A 12 59.23 -3.88 -6.61
CA SER A 12 58.77 -4.54 -5.38
C SER A 12 57.89 -3.48 -4.66
N PHE A 13 56.82 -3.88 -3.95
CA PHE A 13 56.18 -3.17 -2.82
C PHE A 13 55.47 -1.81 -3.17
N LEU A 14 54.20 -1.53 -2.87
CA LEU A 14 53.36 -1.76 -1.68
C LEU A 14 51.87 -1.48 -1.97
N LEU A 15 51.00 -2.21 -1.24
CA LEU A 15 49.72 -1.79 -0.65
C LEU A 15 48.56 -1.29 -1.55
N ASP A 16 47.55 -2.14 -1.74
CA ASP A 16 46.24 -1.96 -1.06
C ASP A 16 45.38 -3.24 -1.16
N PRO A 17 45.02 -3.93 -0.05
CA PRO A 17 44.12 -5.07 -0.05
C PRO A 17 42.72 -4.65 0.42
N SER A 18 42.00 -3.88 -0.39
CA SER A 18 40.59 -3.49 -0.11
C SER A 18 39.63 -3.99 -1.20
N LYS A 19 39.83 -5.24 -1.65
CA LYS A 19 38.83 -5.99 -2.41
C LYS A 19 38.51 -7.29 -1.66
N ARG A 20 37.74 -7.18 -0.58
CA ARG A 20 36.99 -8.35 -0.10
C ARG A 20 35.88 -8.62 -1.11
N VAL A 21 36.18 -9.58 -1.97
CA VAL A 21 35.23 -10.40 -2.71
C VAL A 21 34.16 -10.87 -1.71
N PHE A 22 33.00 -10.22 -1.70
CA PHE A 22 31.82 -10.81 -1.07
C PHE A 22 31.17 -11.73 -2.10
N CYS A 23 31.15 -13.01 -1.72
CA CYS A 23 30.56 -14.10 -2.47
C CYS A 23 29.13 -13.76 -2.88
N GLY A 24 28.88 -13.77 -4.20
CA GLY A 24 27.60 -14.23 -4.69
C GLY A 24 27.46 -15.69 -4.27
N VAL A 25 26.64 -15.95 -3.26
CA VAL A 25 25.90 -17.18 -2.96
C VAL A 25 25.09 -16.87 -1.70
N LEU A 26 23.79 -16.68 -1.93
CA LEU A 26 22.63 -16.90 -1.05
C LEU A 26 21.52 -15.96 -1.57
N GLN A 27 20.95 -16.31 -2.72
CA GLN A 27 19.51 -16.15 -2.87
C GLN A 27 18.91 -17.34 -2.12
N PRO A 28 18.29 -17.18 -0.94
CA PRO A 28 17.45 -18.23 -0.43
C PRO A 28 16.12 -18.15 -1.21
N GLY A 29 15.81 -19.23 -1.93
CA GLY A 29 14.54 -19.41 -2.63
C GLY A 29 13.41 -19.67 -1.63
N TRP A 30 12.73 -18.61 -1.20
CA TRP A 30 11.56 -18.70 -0.30
C TRP A 30 10.57 -17.55 -0.43
N MET A 31 10.50 -16.91 -1.60
CA MET A 31 9.35 -16.07 -1.97
C MET A 31 8.18 -16.90 -2.51
N GLU A 32 7.91 -18.04 -1.90
CA GLU A 32 6.70 -18.81 -2.21
C GLU A 32 5.59 -18.27 -1.32
N GLY A 33 4.71 -17.49 -1.95
CA GLY A 33 3.72 -16.66 -1.28
C GLY A 33 2.82 -17.48 -0.35
N CYS A 34 2.90 -17.18 0.95
CA CYS A 34 1.86 -17.55 1.89
C CYS A 34 0.56 -16.86 1.46
N ILE A 35 -0.35 -17.65 0.88
CA ILE A 35 -1.76 -17.28 0.63
C ILE A 35 -2.41 -17.10 2.02
N GLY A 36 -2.26 -15.92 2.61
CA GLY A 36 -2.63 -15.65 4.00
C GLY A 36 -3.13 -14.23 4.20
N ALA A 37 -4.44 -14.14 4.49
CA ALA A 37 -5.30 -12.96 4.70
C ALA A 37 -5.36 -11.99 3.50
N LYS A 38 -6.57 -11.59 3.07
CA LYS A 38 -6.72 -10.54 2.03
C LYS A 38 -6.07 -9.25 2.55
N ARG A 39 -4.91 -8.87 2.00
CA ARG A 39 -4.06 -7.78 2.49
C ARG A 39 -4.43 -6.48 1.80
N HIS A 40 -5.47 -5.83 2.30
CA HIS A 40 -5.86 -4.49 1.85
C HIS A 40 -4.88 -3.45 2.39
N LEU A 41 -4.43 -2.53 1.54
CA LEU A 41 -3.67 -1.36 1.96
C LEU A 41 -4.59 -0.17 2.26
N LEU A 42 -5.80 -0.17 1.70
CA LEU A 42 -6.81 0.84 1.99
C LEU A 42 -7.65 0.52 3.22
N SER A 43 -7.97 1.56 3.98
CA SER A 43 -8.92 1.46 5.09
C SER A 43 -10.38 1.37 4.60
N GLU A 44 -11.26 0.80 5.43
CA GLU A 44 -12.70 0.72 5.14
C GLU A 44 -13.34 2.11 4.90
N ASN A 45 -12.78 3.18 5.46
CA ASN A 45 -13.29 4.54 5.21
C ASN A 45 -13.04 5.04 3.78
N VAL A 46 -12.02 4.50 3.10
CA VAL A 46 -11.71 4.84 1.70
C VAL A 46 -12.54 3.93 0.78
N ILE A 47 -12.55 2.63 1.08
CA ILE A 47 -13.30 1.65 0.28
C ILE A 47 -14.82 1.89 0.42
N ARG A 48 -15.33 2.14 1.63
CA ARG A 48 -16.75 2.38 1.97
C ARG A 48 -17.68 1.29 1.44
N LEU A 49 -17.26 0.02 1.57
CA LEU A 49 -18.01 -1.12 1.04
C LEU A 49 -19.30 -1.33 1.83
N HIS A 50 -19.24 -1.19 3.15
CA HIS A 50 -20.43 -1.35 3.99
C HIS A 50 -21.56 -0.37 3.63
N GLU A 51 -21.25 0.92 3.45
CA GLU A 51 -22.27 1.91 3.05
C GLU A 51 -22.85 1.63 1.66
N PHE A 52 -22.01 1.13 0.75
CA PHE A 52 -22.43 0.72 -0.58
C PHE A 52 -23.43 -0.45 -0.50
N GLN A 53 -23.12 -1.47 0.29
CA GLN A 53 -23.98 -2.64 0.53
C GLN A 53 -25.33 -2.26 1.13
N GLN A 54 -25.35 -1.37 2.12
CA GLN A 54 -26.60 -0.88 2.71
C GLN A 54 -27.50 -0.20 1.68
N ARG A 55 -26.92 0.57 0.76
CA ARG A 55 -27.69 1.19 -0.33
C ARG A 55 -28.24 0.17 -1.31
N LYS A 56 -27.48 -0.88 -1.63
CA LYS A 56 -27.96 -1.99 -2.48
C LYS A 56 -29.19 -2.66 -1.87
N LEU A 57 -29.13 -2.98 -0.57
CA LEU A 57 -30.27 -3.57 0.15
C LEU A 57 -31.51 -2.67 0.12
N ALA A 58 -31.34 -1.36 0.29
CA ALA A 58 -32.46 -0.40 0.27
C ALA A 58 -33.21 -0.38 -1.08
N VAL A 59 -32.51 -0.59 -2.19
CA VAL A 59 -33.11 -0.55 -3.55
C VAL A 59 -33.36 -1.94 -4.15
N ALA A 60 -33.04 -3.02 -3.44
CA ALA A 60 -33.12 -4.39 -3.96
C ALA A 60 -34.53 -4.77 -4.47
N HIS A 61 -35.59 -4.21 -3.88
CA HIS A 61 -36.97 -4.41 -4.31
C HIS A 61 -37.26 -3.91 -5.75
N LEU A 62 -36.40 -3.05 -6.31
CA LEU A 62 -36.50 -2.52 -7.67
C LEU A 62 -35.74 -3.34 -8.72
N ARG A 63 -35.06 -4.45 -8.34
CA ARG A 63 -34.08 -5.14 -9.21
C ARG A 63 -34.61 -5.47 -10.60
N LEU A 64 -35.71 -6.22 -10.70
CA LEU A 64 -36.26 -6.64 -11.99
C LEU A 64 -36.68 -5.46 -12.87
N ARG A 65 -37.36 -4.47 -12.28
CA ARG A 65 -37.85 -3.28 -12.98
C ARG A 65 -36.70 -2.36 -13.42
N GLY A 66 -35.73 -2.13 -12.54
CA GLY A 66 -34.61 -1.23 -12.78
C GLY A 66 -33.64 -1.76 -13.84
N LYS A 67 -33.32 -3.07 -13.81
CA LYS A 67 -32.48 -3.68 -14.85
C LYS A 67 -33.15 -3.59 -16.23
N LYS A 68 -34.44 -3.97 -16.32
CA LYS A 68 -35.21 -3.89 -17.58
C LYS A 68 -35.30 -2.46 -18.12
N LEU A 69 -35.43 -1.47 -17.24
CA LEU A 69 -35.47 -0.05 -17.62
C LEU A 69 -34.20 0.37 -18.36
N ILE A 70 -33.02 0.08 -17.82
CA ILE A 70 -31.74 0.45 -18.46
C ILE A 70 -31.53 -0.32 -19.76
N SER A 71 -31.77 -1.63 -19.78
CA SER A 71 -31.62 -2.42 -21.00
C SER A 71 -32.50 -1.88 -22.13
N ASN A 72 -33.76 -1.53 -21.83
CA ASN A 72 -34.66 -0.91 -22.80
C ASN A 72 -34.15 0.48 -23.26
N LYS A 73 -33.61 1.30 -22.36
CA LYS A 73 -33.07 2.62 -22.71
C LYS A 73 -31.83 2.52 -23.61
N LEU A 74 -30.99 1.52 -23.37
CA LEU A 74 -29.84 1.23 -24.23
C LEU A 74 -30.29 0.77 -25.62
N GLN A 75 -31.22 -0.18 -25.71
CA GLN A 75 -31.73 -0.70 -26.98
C GLN A 75 -32.46 0.34 -27.83
N ASN A 76 -33.25 1.20 -27.18
CA ASN A 76 -34.06 2.21 -27.87
C ASN A 76 -33.34 3.56 -28.04
N THR A 77 -32.02 3.60 -27.80
CA THR A 77 -31.21 4.83 -27.87
C THR A 77 -31.82 5.99 -27.06
N GLN A 78 -32.45 5.70 -25.91
CA GLN A 78 -32.99 6.73 -25.01
C GLN A 78 -31.92 7.27 -24.05
N LEU A 79 -32.03 8.55 -23.68
CA LEU A 79 -31.09 9.22 -22.79
C LEU A 79 -31.03 8.54 -21.41
N ILE A 80 -29.80 8.30 -20.95
CA ILE A 80 -29.54 7.67 -19.65
C ILE A 80 -29.43 8.79 -18.61
N LEU A 81 -30.37 8.85 -17.66
CA LEU A 81 -30.31 9.85 -16.61
C LEU A 81 -29.36 9.40 -15.50
N ARG A 82 -28.83 10.39 -14.78
CA ARG A 82 -27.93 10.18 -13.64
C ARG A 82 -28.49 9.19 -12.62
N ASP A 83 -29.76 9.36 -12.25
CA ASP A 83 -30.39 8.53 -11.22
C ASP A 83 -30.74 7.13 -11.73
N ASP A 84 -30.93 6.96 -13.05
CA ASP A 84 -31.07 5.64 -13.67
C ASP A 84 -29.77 4.84 -13.56
N LEU A 85 -28.65 5.45 -13.96
CA LEU A 85 -27.33 4.82 -13.90
C LEU A 85 -26.92 4.52 -12.45
N LYS A 86 -27.20 5.46 -11.54
CA LYS A 86 -26.94 5.27 -10.10
C LYS A 86 -27.76 4.12 -9.53
N LEU A 87 -29.05 4.04 -9.85
CA LEU A 87 -29.90 2.94 -9.41
C LEU A 87 -29.36 1.61 -9.96
N PHE A 88 -29.04 1.57 -11.25
CA PHE A 88 -28.59 0.36 -11.91
C PHE A 88 -27.32 -0.21 -11.28
N LEU A 89 -26.32 0.63 -11.00
CA LEU A 89 -25.10 0.24 -10.29
C LEU A 89 -25.35 -0.46 -8.95
N HIS A 90 -26.41 -0.08 -8.21
CA HIS A 90 -26.76 -0.73 -6.95
C HIS A 90 -27.60 -2.01 -7.13
N LEU A 91 -28.19 -2.21 -8.31
CA LEU A 91 -28.99 -3.39 -8.64
C LEU A 91 -28.20 -4.53 -9.29
N CYS A 92 -26.96 -4.26 -9.73
CA CYS A 92 -26.10 -5.23 -10.38
C CYS A 92 -25.55 -6.26 -9.39
N ASP A 93 -25.51 -7.52 -9.83
CA ASP A 93 -25.07 -8.66 -9.02
C ASP A 93 -24.35 -9.75 -9.85
N SER A 94 -24.14 -9.53 -11.15
CA SER A 94 -23.41 -10.45 -12.03
C SER A 94 -22.39 -9.73 -12.91
N ALA A 95 -21.44 -10.48 -13.47
CA ALA A 95 -20.49 -9.95 -14.45
C ALA A 95 -21.18 -9.45 -15.73
N ASP A 96 -22.25 -10.12 -16.16
CA ASP A 96 -23.04 -9.72 -17.34
C ASP A 96 -23.72 -8.37 -17.13
N ASP A 97 -24.28 -8.12 -15.94
CA ASP A 97 -24.82 -6.80 -15.62
C ASP A 97 -23.75 -5.73 -15.69
N MET A 98 -22.53 -6.03 -15.25
CA MET A 98 -21.42 -5.09 -15.24
C MET A 98 -20.95 -4.69 -16.64
N LEU A 99 -21.10 -5.57 -17.63
CA LEU A 99 -20.90 -5.22 -19.03
C LEU A 99 -21.94 -4.19 -19.48
N ILE A 100 -23.22 -4.40 -19.16
CA ILE A 100 -24.31 -3.47 -19.47
C ILE A 100 -24.09 -2.13 -18.76
N VAL A 101 -23.63 -2.15 -17.50
CA VAL A 101 -23.29 -0.94 -16.74
C VAL A 101 -22.19 -0.16 -17.44
N ARG A 102 -21.12 -0.83 -17.88
CA ARG A 102 -20.02 -0.18 -18.58
C ARG A 102 -20.50 0.46 -19.88
N ASP A 103 -21.34 -0.22 -20.63
CA ASP A 103 -21.92 0.32 -21.87
C ASP A 103 -22.83 1.53 -21.60
N ALA A 104 -23.64 1.47 -20.54
CA ALA A 104 -24.41 2.60 -20.05
C ALA A 104 -23.53 3.77 -19.60
N MET A 105 -22.38 3.50 -18.98
CA MET A 105 -21.42 4.52 -18.56
C MET A 105 -20.73 5.18 -19.75
N TYR A 106 -20.29 4.43 -20.78
CA TYR A 106 -19.72 5.02 -21.99
C TYR A 106 -20.71 5.98 -22.64
N ARG A 107 -21.95 5.53 -22.79
CA ARG A 107 -22.99 6.33 -23.40
C ARG A 107 -23.32 7.58 -22.58
N TYR A 108 -23.49 7.41 -21.27
CA TYR A 108 -23.71 8.51 -20.35
C TYR A 108 -22.55 9.52 -20.41
N HIS A 109 -21.29 9.06 -20.44
CA HIS A 109 -20.12 9.93 -20.57
C HIS A 109 -20.16 10.74 -21.85
N GLN A 110 -20.37 10.08 -23.00
CA GLN A 110 -20.45 10.72 -24.31
C GLN A 110 -21.58 11.75 -24.39
N GLU A 111 -22.76 11.45 -23.83
CA GLU A 111 -23.92 12.34 -23.80
C GLU A 111 -23.70 13.57 -22.91
N ASN A 112 -22.80 13.50 -21.92
CA ASN A 112 -22.60 14.55 -20.90
C ASN A 112 -21.25 15.30 -21.00
N LEU A 113 -20.41 15.05 -22.02
CA LEU A 113 -19.08 15.68 -22.18
C LEU A 113 -19.07 17.22 -22.09
N ASN A 114 -20.19 17.88 -22.44
CA ASN A 114 -20.30 19.34 -22.51
C ASN A 114 -20.98 19.98 -21.27
N PHE A 115 -21.37 19.21 -20.27
CA PHE A 115 -22.09 19.74 -19.10
C PHE A 115 -21.14 20.13 -17.96
N ALA A 116 -20.99 21.43 -17.70
CA ALA A 116 -20.07 22.02 -16.73
C ALA A 116 -20.52 21.97 -15.25
N PHE A 117 -21.50 21.14 -14.89
CA PHE A 117 -21.97 21.04 -13.50
C PHE A 117 -21.19 19.98 -12.72
N LYS A 118 -21.02 20.19 -11.41
CA LYS A 118 -20.35 19.27 -10.49
C LYS A 118 -21.07 17.91 -10.49
N GLU A 119 -20.61 17.05 -11.37
CA GLU A 119 -21.29 15.81 -11.72
C GLU A 119 -21.16 14.77 -10.59
N PHE A 120 -22.16 13.90 -10.50
CA PHE A 120 -22.12 12.78 -9.57
C PHE A 120 -20.98 11.83 -9.96
N LYS A 121 -20.17 11.44 -8.97
CA LYS A 121 -19.02 10.57 -9.17
C LYS A 121 -19.44 9.11 -9.22
N PHE A 122 -19.66 8.60 -10.43
CA PHE A 122 -20.01 7.19 -10.65
C PHE A 122 -18.84 6.24 -10.44
N GLY A 123 -17.61 6.68 -10.71
CA GLY A 123 -16.43 5.83 -10.67
C GLY A 123 -16.28 5.02 -9.37
N PRO A 124 -16.37 5.66 -8.17
CA PRO A 124 -16.29 4.94 -6.91
C PRO A 124 -17.43 3.92 -6.69
N LEU A 125 -18.62 4.13 -7.25
CA LEU A 125 -19.69 3.12 -7.16
C LEU A 125 -19.40 1.92 -8.06
N PHE A 126 -18.98 2.18 -9.29
CA PHE A 126 -18.63 1.15 -10.26
C PHE A 126 -17.53 0.22 -9.74
N VAL A 127 -16.42 0.77 -9.25
CA VAL A 127 -15.30 -0.06 -8.77
C VAL A 127 -15.61 -0.80 -7.47
N ARG A 128 -16.50 -0.28 -6.62
CA ARG A 128 -17.01 -1.03 -5.45
C ARG A 128 -17.86 -2.21 -5.87
N GLN A 129 -18.68 -2.06 -6.91
CA GLN A 129 -19.43 -3.17 -7.46
C GLN A 129 -18.49 -4.24 -8.05
N CYS A 130 -17.43 -3.82 -8.77
CA CYS A 130 -16.39 -4.75 -9.22
C CYS A 130 -15.69 -5.44 -8.04
N TYR A 131 -15.42 -4.71 -6.95
CA TYR A 131 -14.82 -5.25 -5.74
C TYR A 131 -15.66 -6.37 -5.13
N GLU A 132 -16.97 -6.17 -4.98
CA GLU A 132 -17.87 -7.20 -4.46
C GLU A 132 -17.91 -8.46 -5.33
N LEU A 133 -17.84 -8.27 -6.65
CA LEU A 133 -17.94 -9.36 -7.62
C LEU A 133 -16.59 -10.01 -7.95
N GLY A 134 -15.47 -9.51 -7.40
CA GLY A 134 -14.13 -10.01 -7.73
C GLY A 134 -13.75 -9.76 -9.20
N LEU A 135 -14.12 -8.60 -9.73
CA LEU A 135 -13.90 -8.19 -11.13
C LEU A 135 -12.74 -7.18 -11.24
N GLU A 136 -11.62 -7.45 -10.57
CA GLU A 136 -10.45 -6.55 -10.53
C GLU A 136 -9.90 -6.16 -11.91
N GLU A 137 -9.77 -7.13 -12.82
CA GLU A 137 -9.21 -6.88 -14.16
C GLU A 137 -10.18 -6.11 -15.04
N PHE A 138 -11.48 -6.36 -14.89
CA PHE A 138 -12.54 -5.61 -15.57
C PHE A 138 -12.59 -4.17 -15.07
N ALA A 139 -12.43 -3.96 -13.76
CA ALA A 139 -12.29 -2.63 -13.19
C ALA A 139 -11.07 -1.91 -13.77
N ALA A 140 -9.91 -2.57 -13.78
CA ALA A 140 -8.67 -2.04 -14.35
C ALA A 140 -8.86 -1.61 -15.81
N ALA A 141 -9.34 -2.51 -16.66
CA ALA A 141 -9.58 -2.23 -18.08
C ALA A 141 -10.54 -1.05 -18.29
N THR A 142 -11.56 -0.91 -17.45
CA THR A 142 -12.56 0.16 -17.58
C THR A 142 -12.04 1.51 -17.09
N VAL A 143 -11.32 1.56 -15.96
CA VAL A 143 -10.79 2.83 -15.43
C VAL A 143 -9.64 3.39 -16.26
N THR A 144 -8.95 2.52 -17.01
CA THR A 144 -7.85 2.92 -17.91
C THR A 144 -8.29 3.10 -19.36
N ASP A 145 -9.56 2.87 -19.69
CA ASP A 145 -10.06 3.01 -21.05
C ASP A 145 -9.98 4.47 -21.52
N GLU A 146 -9.38 4.68 -22.69
CA GLU A 146 -9.27 5.99 -23.33
C GLU A 146 -10.64 6.63 -23.59
N LYS A 147 -11.66 5.83 -23.93
CA LYS A 147 -13.04 6.32 -24.12
C LYS A 147 -13.66 6.85 -22.83
N MET A 148 -13.12 6.47 -21.67
CA MET A 148 -13.57 6.94 -20.35
C MET A 148 -12.65 8.02 -19.77
N ARG A 149 -11.74 8.58 -20.58
CA ARG A 149 -10.88 9.67 -20.13
C ARG A 149 -11.72 10.85 -19.63
N GLY A 150 -11.39 11.32 -18.42
CA GLY A 150 -12.13 12.38 -17.74
C GLY A 150 -13.35 11.92 -16.93
N PHE A 151 -13.88 10.71 -17.18
CA PHE A 151 -14.99 10.15 -16.40
C PHE A 151 -14.54 9.80 -14.97
N PHE A 152 -13.39 9.12 -14.86
CA PHE A 152 -12.76 8.79 -13.59
C PHE A 152 -11.80 9.92 -13.16
N ASN A 153 -12.33 11.09 -12.83
CA ASN A 153 -11.53 12.27 -12.54
C ASN A 153 -10.98 12.36 -11.10
N ASP A 154 -11.17 11.32 -10.28
CA ASP A 154 -10.69 11.30 -8.90
C ASP A 154 -9.86 10.06 -8.57
N SER A 155 -9.07 10.20 -7.51
CA SER A 155 -8.18 9.13 -7.06
C SER A 155 -8.90 7.94 -6.46
N THR A 156 -10.16 8.07 -6.03
CA THR A 156 -10.84 7.02 -5.27
C THR A 156 -11.07 5.79 -6.14
N SER A 157 -11.48 6.01 -7.39
CA SER A 157 -11.75 4.90 -8.33
C SER A 157 -10.48 4.11 -8.66
N PHE A 158 -9.39 4.83 -8.95
CA PHE A 158 -8.09 4.25 -9.18
C PHE A 158 -7.54 3.54 -7.95
N ASN A 159 -7.60 4.17 -6.77
CA ASN A 159 -7.08 3.61 -5.53
C ASN A 159 -7.77 2.28 -5.17
N ILE A 160 -9.10 2.21 -5.24
CA ILE A 160 -9.84 0.96 -4.98
C ILE A 160 -9.45 -0.12 -6.01
N THR A 161 -9.29 0.26 -7.29
CA THR A 161 -8.86 -0.66 -8.35
C THR A 161 -7.45 -1.21 -8.10
N ILE A 162 -6.51 -0.34 -7.74
CA ILE A 162 -5.13 -0.72 -7.41
C ILE A 162 -5.09 -1.60 -6.15
N ASP A 163 -5.90 -1.32 -5.13
CA ASP A 163 -6.00 -2.16 -3.92
C ASP A 163 -6.55 -3.56 -4.23
N MET A 164 -7.55 -3.67 -5.12
CA MET A 164 -8.04 -4.96 -5.60
C MET A 164 -6.94 -5.76 -6.30
N LEU A 165 -6.26 -5.13 -7.28
CA LEU A 165 -5.17 -5.75 -8.03
C LEU A 165 -4.03 -6.17 -7.10
N PHE A 166 -3.66 -5.32 -6.15
CA PHE A 166 -2.65 -5.61 -5.13
C PHE A 166 -3.02 -6.83 -4.29
N THR A 167 -4.27 -6.90 -3.82
CA THR A 167 -4.79 -8.03 -3.03
C THR A 167 -4.76 -9.33 -3.82
N LYS A 168 -4.89 -9.26 -5.14
CA LYS A 168 -4.88 -10.40 -6.07
C LYS A 168 -3.49 -10.77 -6.59
N GLY A 169 -2.45 -10.04 -6.18
CA GLY A 169 -1.08 -10.26 -6.65
C GLY A 169 -0.81 -9.77 -8.08
N LEU A 170 -1.73 -9.00 -8.67
CA LEU A 170 -1.62 -8.48 -10.04
C LEU A 170 -0.84 -7.16 -10.06
N TYR A 171 0.41 -7.20 -9.62
CA TYR A 171 1.20 -6.00 -9.34
C TYR A 171 1.62 -5.23 -10.58
N GLU A 172 1.87 -5.91 -11.70
CA GLU A 172 2.21 -5.28 -12.98
C GLU A 172 1.04 -4.45 -13.50
N LYS A 173 -0.17 -5.02 -13.45
CA LYS A 173 -1.41 -4.30 -13.80
C LYS A 173 -1.66 -3.13 -12.85
N ALA A 174 -1.41 -3.30 -11.55
CA ALA A 174 -1.51 -2.20 -10.59
C ALA A 174 -0.56 -1.04 -10.92
N LEU A 175 0.69 -1.33 -11.32
CA LEU A 175 1.66 -0.33 -11.74
C LEU A 175 1.26 0.35 -13.06
N GLU A 176 0.66 -0.38 -14.00
CA GLU A 176 0.10 0.18 -15.24
C GLU A 176 -1.03 1.18 -14.94
N VAL A 177 -2.00 0.78 -14.11
CA VAL A 177 -3.11 1.63 -13.68
C VAL A 177 -2.60 2.91 -13.00
N LEU A 178 -1.54 2.82 -12.17
CA LEU A 178 -0.87 3.98 -11.57
C LEU A 178 -0.23 4.90 -12.62
N GLY A 179 0.43 4.32 -13.64
CA GLY A 179 1.01 5.07 -14.74
C GLY A 179 -0.04 5.85 -15.54
N ILE A 180 -1.17 5.21 -15.83
CA ILE A 180 -2.29 5.82 -16.56
C ILE A 180 -2.98 6.90 -15.71
N MET A 181 -3.20 6.65 -14.41
CA MET A 181 -3.70 7.66 -13.48
C MET A 181 -2.84 8.93 -13.50
N LYS A 182 -1.51 8.77 -13.47
CA LYS A 182 -0.55 9.88 -13.53
C LYS A 182 -0.58 10.60 -14.88
N SER A 183 -0.62 9.87 -16.00
CA SER A 183 -0.64 10.47 -17.35
C SER A 183 -1.96 11.20 -17.66
N GLN A 184 -3.06 10.78 -17.05
CA GLN A 184 -4.35 11.49 -17.11
C GLN A 184 -4.40 12.74 -16.22
N GLY A 185 -3.37 13.02 -15.42
CA GLY A 185 -3.32 14.18 -14.54
C GLY A 185 -4.20 14.05 -13.29
N VAL A 186 -4.65 12.85 -12.94
CA VAL A 186 -5.43 12.63 -11.71
C VAL A 186 -4.54 12.87 -10.50
N THR A 187 -5.02 13.67 -9.55
CA THR A 187 -4.23 14.03 -8.37
C THR A 187 -3.92 12.81 -7.51
N LEU A 188 -2.64 12.48 -7.36
CA LEU A 188 -2.18 11.40 -6.49
C LEU A 188 -2.28 11.85 -5.03
N ASN A 189 -3.13 11.20 -4.23
CA ASN A 189 -3.28 11.50 -2.81
C ASN A 189 -2.38 10.58 -1.94
N THR A 190 -2.45 10.74 -0.62
CA THR A 190 -1.65 9.95 0.33
C THR A 190 -1.85 8.44 0.20
N ASP A 191 -3.09 8.00 -0.05
CA ASP A 191 -3.41 6.58 -0.26
C ASP A 191 -2.80 6.07 -1.57
N THR A 192 -2.87 6.86 -2.65
CA THR A 192 -2.27 6.53 -3.94
C THR A 192 -0.76 6.32 -3.82
N VAL A 193 -0.06 7.18 -3.08
CA VAL A 193 1.39 7.04 -2.86
C VAL A 193 1.70 5.78 -2.03
N THR A 194 0.85 5.45 -1.05
CA THR A 194 1.01 4.22 -0.26
C THR A 194 0.82 2.96 -1.11
N LEU A 195 -0.23 2.94 -1.94
CA LEU A 195 -0.49 1.85 -2.89
C LEU A 195 0.64 1.70 -3.91
N ALA A 196 1.16 2.82 -4.42
CA ALA A 196 2.29 2.81 -5.36
C ALA A 196 3.55 2.24 -4.72
N ALA A 197 3.92 2.71 -3.53
CA ALA A 197 5.09 2.20 -2.81
C ALA A 197 4.94 0.70 -2.48
N GLY A 198 3.76 0.27 -2.03
CA GLY A 198 3.46 -1.14 -1.78
C GLY A 198 3.55 -2.00 -3.03
N THR A 199 2.95 -1.55 -4.14
CA THR A 199 2.98 -2.25 -5.44
C THR A 199 4.42 -2.39 -5.94
N CYS A 200 5.22 -1.33 -5.87
CA CYS A 200 6.62 -1.35 -6.29
C CYS A 200 7.46 -2.26 -5.38
N TYR A 201 7.22 -2.24 -4.07
CA TYR A 201 7.85 -3.15 -3.12
C TYR A 201 7.59 -4.62 -3.45
N LYS A 202 6.37 -4.97 -3.87
CA LYS A 202 6.00 -6.33 -4.27
C LYS A 202 6.62 -6.75 -5.60
N LEU A 203 6.64 -5.86 -6.59
CA LEU A 203 7.30 -6.11 -7.88
C LEU A 203 8.81 -6.31 -7.74
N ASN A 204 9.47 -5.46 -6.95
CA ASN A 204 10.91 -5.50 -6.71
C ASN A 204 11.75 -5.57 -8.01
N THR A 205 11.34 -4.84 -9.04
CA THR A 205 12.10 -4.69 -10.30
C THR A 205 12.80 -3.32 -10.36
N PRO A 206 13.90 -3.17 -11.13
CA PRO A 206 14.55 -1.87 -11.31
C PRO A 206 13.57 -0.79 -11.80
N ARG A 207 12.67 -1.14 -12.74
CA ARG A 207 11.62 -0.23 -13.24
C ARG A 207 10.68 0.23 -12.14
N SER A 208 10.22 -0.69 -11.28
CA SER A 208 9.35 -0.32 -10.15
C SER A 208 10.07 0.52 -9.10
N TYR A 209 11.36 0.30 -8.91
CA TYR A 209 12.18 1.10 -8.00
C TYR A 209 12.37 2.54 -8.48
N GLU A 210 12.66 2.71 -9.77
CA GLU A 210 12.76 4.01 -10.43
C GLU A 210 11.41 4.76 -10.36
N PHE A 211 10.31 4.07 -10.68
CA PHE A 211 8.97 4.65 -10.57
C PHE A 211 8.66 5.14 -9.14
N CYS A 212 8.93 4.30 -8.14
CA CYS A 212 8.67 4.66 -6.75
C CYS A 212 9.57 5.82 -6.27
N SER A 213 10.85 5.79 -6.66
CA SER A 213 11.82 6.84 -6.33
C SER A 213 11.39 8.20 -6.89
N THR A 214 11.12 8.26 -8.19
CA THR A 214 10.69 9.49 -8.87
C THR A 214 9.38 10.02 -8.30
N LEU A 215 8.44 9.14 -7.96
CA LEU A 215 7.17 9.53 -7.33
C LEU A 215 7.38 10.17 -5.95
N ILE A 216 8.22 9.57 -5.11
CA ILE A 216 8.47 10.07 -3.75
C ILE A 216 9.27 11.37 -3.77
N GLU A 217 10.28 11.48 -4.62
CA GLU A 217 11.07 12.70 -4.81
C GLU A 217 10.23 13.86 -5.36
N ASP A 218 9.32 13.60 -6.32
CA ASP A 218 8.36 14.60 -6.83
C ASP A 218 7.42 15.09 -5.71
N LYS A 219 6.95 14.19 -4.85
CA LYS A 219 6.09 14.57 -3.71
C LYS A 219 6.84 15.38 -2.67
N GLN A 220 8.08 14.99 -2.33
CA GLN A 220 8.92 15.70 -1.37
C GLN A 220 9.31 17.10 -1.87
N SER A 221 9.74 17.23 -3.12
CA SER A 221 10.12 18.53 -3.72
C SER A 221 8.96 19.52 -3.76
N LYS A 222 7.73 19.04 -3.91
CA LYS A 222 6.50 19.85 -3.84
C LYS A 222 5.97 20.06 -2.41
N GLY A 223 6.67 19.58 -1.39
CA GLY A 223 6.29 19.74 0.01
C GLY A 223 5.09 18.90 0.46
N PHE A 224 4.71 17.86 -0.28
CA PHE A 224 3.62 16.97 0.12
C PHE A 224 4.06 16.00 1.22
N LEU A 225 3.18 15.79 2.21
CA LEU A 225 3.38 14.80 3.25
C LEU A 225 3.22 13.38 2.69
N ILE A 226 4.22 12.54 2.95
CA ILE A 226 4.21 11.10 2.60
C ILE A 226 3.78 10.31 3.83
N SER A 227 2.92 9.31 3.63
CA SER A 227 2.48 8.45 4.74
C SER A 227 3.65 7.65 5.31
N LYS A 228 3.60 7.38 6.62
CA LYS A 228 4.60 6.55 7.29
C LYS A 228 4.75 5.18 6.63
N GLN A 229 3.62 4.60 6.22
CA GLN A 229 3.58 3.29 5.57
C GLN A 229 4.24 3.32 4.19
N ALA A 230 3.98 4.37 3.39
CA ALA A 230 4.64 4.55 2.09
C ALA A 230 6.17 4.71 2.25
N GLN A 231 6.62 5.47 3.25
CA GLN A 231 8.05 5.58 3.56
C GLN A 231 8.66 4.24 3.97
N CYS A 232 7.97 3.47 4.82
CA CYS A 232 8.42 2.13 5.22
C CYS A 232 8.54 1.18 4.01
N PHE A 233 7.55 1.20 3.10
CA PHE A 233 7.62 0.43 1.85
C PHE A 233 8.81 0.85 0.99
N PHE A 234 9.05 2.15 0.86
CA PHE A 234 10.14 2.64 0.02
C PHE A 234 11.51 2.30 0.57
N VAL A 235 11.71 2.43 1.88
CA VAL A 235 12.93 1.99 2.57
C VAL A 235 13.14 0.49 2.38
N ALA A 236 12.09 -0.31 2.60
CA ALA A 236 12.18 -1.76 2.42
C ALA A 236 12.50 -2.14 0.96
N LEU A 237 11.95 -1.42 -0.01
CA LEU A 237 12.25 -1.60 -1.42
C LEU A 237 13.71 -1.24 -1.75
N ALA A 238 14.23 -0.11 -1.23
CA ALA A 238 15.63 0.28 -1.42
C ALA A 238 16.60 -0.79 -0.89
N ILE A 239 16.32 -1.36 0.29
CA ILE A 239 17.10 -2.48 0.85
C ILE A 239 17.07 -3.69 -0.09
N ARG A 240 15.89 -4.06 -0.62
CA ARG A 240 15.76 -5.19 -1.55
C ARG A 240 16.43 -4.97 -2.91
N GLN A 241 16.60 -3.71 -3.31
CA GLN A 241 17.37 -3.31 -4.50
C GLN A 241 18.87 -3.13 -4.21
N ASN A 242 19.32 -3.42 -2.98
CA ASN A 242 20.69 -3.22 -2.53
C ASN A 242 21.17 -1.74 -2.60
N ASP A 243 20.24 -0.79 -2.57
CA ASP A 243 20.54 0.64 -2.49
C ASP A 243 20.57 1.09 -1.02
N ILE A 244 21.65 0.68 -0.37
CA ILE A 244 21.85 0.87 1.07
C ILE A 244 22.02 2.36 1.43
N GLU A 245 22.63 3.15 0.55
CA GLU A 245 22.83 4.58 0.77
C GLU A 245 21.49 5.34 0.75
N LYS A 246 20.59 5.01 -0.19
CA LYS A 246 19.24 5.58 -0.18
C LYS A 246 18.46 5.15 1.05
N ALA A 247 18.58 3.89 1.47
CA ALA A 247 17.95 3.40 2.70
C ALA A 247 18.43 4.18 3.94
N LYS A 248 19.74 4.45 4.08
CA LYS A 248 20.31 5.28 5.15
C LYS A 248 19.81 6.72 5.12
N LEU A 249 19.68 7.33 3.94
CA LEU A 249 19.18 8.70 3.82
C LEU A 249 17.72 8.82 4.29
N LEU A 250 16.90 7.81 4.00
CA LEU A 250 15.48 7.77 4.36
C LEU A 250 15.26 7.33 5.80
N TYR A 251 16.23 6.63 6.39
CA TYR A 251 16.16 6.05 7.72
C TYR A 251 15.74 7.02 8.85
N PRO A 252 16.30 8.24 8.97
CA PRO A 252 15.92 9.17 10.04
C PRO A 252 14.43 9.57 9.97
N GLN A 253 13.85 9.56 8.77
CA GLN A 253 12.45 9.91 8.56
C GLN A 253 11.53 8.85 9.17
N ILE A 254 11.89 7.57 9.08
CA ILE A 254 11.10 6.45 9.65
C ILE A 254 11.35 6.23 11.15
N ARG A 255 12.53 6.55 11.68
CA ARG A 255 12.88 6.37 13.11
C ARG A 255 12.01 7.24 14.03
N SER A 256 11.46 8.33 13.52
CA SER A 256 10.56 9.23 14.26
C SER A 256 9.21 8.60 14.64
N PHE A 257 8.92 7.38 14.19
CA PHE A 257 7.66 6.70 14.40
C PHE A 257 7.82 5.54 15.38
N ASP A 258 7.34 5.70 16.61
CA ASP A 258 7.35 4.64 17.63
C ASP A 258 6.32 3.55 17.26
N ASN A 259 6.73 2.59 16.43
CA ASN A 259 5.92 1.44 16.06
C ASN A 259 6.79 0.19 15.81
N LYS A 260 6.17 -0.97 15.94
CA LYS A 260 6.81 -2.29 15.74
C LYS A 260 7.56 -2.37 14.39
N LEU A 261 7.04 -1.74 13.33
CA LEU A 261 7.59 -1.81 11.97
C LEU A 261 8.88 -1.01 11.80
N SER A 262 8.95 0.20 12.36
CA SER A 262 10.12 1.07 12.26
C SER A 262 11.31 0.49 13.02
N GLU A 263 11.09 -0.14 14.18
CA GLU A 263 12.14 -0.83 14.93
C GLU A 263 12.70 -2.02 14.15
N ASN A 264 11.82 -2.83 13.53
CA ASN A 264 12.25 -3.96 12.70
C ASN A 264 13.01 -3.52 11.45
N LEU A 265 12.54 -2.46 10.77
CA LEU A 265 13.26 -1.86 9.64
C LEU A 265 14.60 -1.27 10.08
N THR A 266 14.67 -0.66 11.26
CA THR A 266 15.90 -0.12 11.83
C THR A 266 16.96 -1.20 11.99
N VAL A 267 16.61 -2.29 12.68
CA VAL A 267 17.52 -3.41 12.91
C VAL A 267 17.96 -4.02 11.58
N LEU A 268 17.04 -4.16 10.62
CA LEU A 268 17.36 -4.67 9.30
C LEU A 268 18.35 -3.77 8.55
N ILE A 269 18.17 -2.45 8.56
CA ILE A 269 19.10 -1.50 7.94
C ILE A 269 20.47 -1.62 8.57
N LEU A 270 20.56 -1.59 9.90
CA LEU A 270 21.84 -1.65 10.62
C LEU A 270 22.60 -2.95 10.33
N ALA A 271 21.87 -4.08 10.27
CA ALA A 271 22.45 -5.36 9.87
C ALA A 271 23.02 -5.29 8.45
N MET A 272 22.25 -4.77 7.49
CA MET A 272 22.65 -4.67 6.09
C MET A 272 23.78 -3.65 5.85
N THR A 273 23.92 -2.63 6.70
CA THR A 273 25.02 -1.65 6.65
C THR A 273 26.30 -2.13 7.36
N GLY A 274 26.26 -3.30 8.00
CA GLY A 274 27.38 -3.82 8.80
C GLY A 274 27.53 -3.17 10.18
N ALA A 275 26.60 -2.31 10.60
CA ALA A 275 26.59 -1.67 11.91
C ALA A 275 25.96 -2.60 12.96
N VAL A 276 26.55 -3.78 13.11
CA VAL A 276 26.02 -4.86 13.97
C VAL A 276 26.00 -4.44 15.45
N GLU A 277 27.01 -3.70 15.89
CA GLU A 277 27.10 -3.16 17.27
C GLU A 277 25.90 -2.26 17.62
N ASP A 278 25.51 -1.38 16.70
CA ASP A 278 24.35 -0.50 16.88
C ASP A 278 23.04 -1.31 16.94
N ALA A 279 22.93 -2.36 16.09
CA ALA A 279 21.77 -3.25 16.12
C ALA A 279 21.67 -4.00 17.45
N VAL A 280 22.79 -4.55 17.95
CA VAL A 280 22.88 -5.21 19.27
C VAL A 280 22.50 -4.24 20.39
N SER A 281 22.98 -3.00 20.33
CA SER A 281 22.66 -1.97 21.33
C SER A 281 21.16 -1.66 21.38
N ILE A 282 20.51 -1.52 20.22
CA ILE A 282 19.06 -1.30 20.13
C ILE A 282 18.27 -2.48 20.70
N LEU A 283 18.64 -3.71 20.32
CA LEU A 283 17.97 -4.92 20.77
C LEU A 283 18.18 -5.17 22.27
N SER A 284 19.38 -4.88 22.81
CA SER A 284 19.67 -5.00 24.24
C SER A 284 18.84 -4.01 25.06
N ALA A 285 18.76 -2.75 24.62
CA ALA A 285 17.94 -1.73 25.27
C ALA A 285 16.43 -2.07 25.26
N ALA A 286 15.98 -2.88 24.30
CA ALA A 286 14.61 -3.37 24.22
C ALA A 286 14.30 -4.50 25.22
N VAL A 287 15.31 -5.22 25.71
CA VAL A 287 15.19 -6.30 26.72
C VAL A 287 15.17 -5.73 28.14
N LEU A 288 15.77 -4.56 28.37
CA LEU A 288 16.00 -4.01 29.72
C LEU A 288 14.71 -3.91 30.58
N PRO A 289 14.78 -4.32 31.87
CA PRO A 289 13.63 -4.41 32.77
C PRO A 289 13.07 -3.06 33.26
N ASP A 290 13.78 -1.95 33.07
CA ASP A 290 13.40 -0.62 33.57
C ASP A 290 12.21 0.05 32.87
N ARG A 291 11.58 -0.61 31.89
CA ARG A 291 10.36 -0.08 31.28
C ARG A 291 9.16 -0.33 32.20
N PRO A 292 8.33 0.68 32.50
CA PRO A 292 7.11 0.50 33.29
C PRO A 292 6.26 -0.64 32.70
N THR A 293 5.70 -1.51 33.55
CA THR A 293 4.91 -2.69 33.16
C THR A 293 3.73 -2.38 32.22
N PHE A 294 3.29 -1.12 32.19
CA PHE A 294 2.22 -0.61 31.34
C PHE A 294 2.65 -0.25 29.91
N VAL A 295 3.96 -0.19 29.61
CA VAL A 295 4.47 0.10 28.26
C VAL A 295 4.59 -1.19 27.48
N LYS A 296 3.97 -1.24 26.30
CA LYS A 296 4.11 -2.39 25.39
C LYS A 296 5.57 -2.58 25.02
N LYS A 297 6.12 -3.75 25.34
CA LYS A 297 7.47 -4.12 24.92
C LYS A 297 7.54 -4.24 23.38
N PRO A 298 8.63 -3.77 22.77
CA PRO A 298 8.85 -3.91 21.33
C PRO A 298 8.94 -5.39 20.96
N LYS A 299 8.47 -5.71 19.74
CA LYS A 299 8.49 -7.09 19.22
C LYS A 299 9.23 -7.15 17.88
N PHE A 300 10.17 -8.07 17.78
CA PHE A 300 11.03 -8.25 16.61
C PHE A 300 10.64 -9.49 15.81
N SER A 301 10.63 -9.36 14.49
CA SER A 301 10.39 -10.42 13.52
C SER A 301 11.55 -11.40 13.53
N GLU A 302 11.24 -12.69 13.61
CA GLU A 302 12.26 -13.75 13.55
C GLU A 302 13.13 -13.61 12.28
N HIS A 303 12.50 -13.32 11.15
CA HIS A 303 13.20 -13.06 9.88
C HIS A 303 14.26 -11.94 9.99
N VAL A 304 13.96 -10.84 10.69
CA VAL A 304 14.92 -9.72 10.84
C VAL A 304 16.10 -10.14 11.72
N LEU A 305 15.84 -10.94 12.77
CA LEU A 305 16.88 -11.44 13.66
C LEU A 305 17.78 -12.47 12.94
N ASP A 306 17.22 -13.29 12.06
CA ASP A 306 17.99 -14.26 11.27
C ASP A 306 18.89 -13.57 10.23
N VAL A 307 18.45 -12.46 9.65
CA VAL A 307 19.31 -11.61 8.81
C VAL A 307 20.46 -11.04 9.64
N LEU A 308 20.20 -10.51 10.84
CA LEU A 308 21.24 -9.98 11.73
C LEU A 308 22.27 -11.06 12.14
N ARG A 309 21.82 -12.28 12.43
CA ARG A 309 22.71 -13.43 12.68
C ARG A 309 23.58 -13.75 11.47
N SER A 310 22.97 -13.79 10.29
CA SER A 310 23.69 -14.06 9.05
C SER A 310 24.76 -12.99 8.78
N CYS A 311 24.46 -11.72 9.02
CA CYS A 311 25.39 -10.60 8.89
C CYS A 311 26.51 -10.59 9.95
N SER A 312 26.30 -11.17 11.12
CA SER A 312 27.28 -11.20 12.22
C SER A 312 28.13 -12.47 12.27
N ASN A 313 27.82 -13.47 11.44
CA ASN A 313 28.53 -14.75 11.41
C ASN A 313 30.05 -14.57 11.16
N GLY A 314 30.87 -15.11 12.04
CA GLY A 314 32.34 -14.97 11.99
C GLY A 314 32.87 -13.57 12.34
N GLY A 315 32.00 -12.65 12.75
CA GLY A 315 32.34 -11.29 13.18
C GLY A 315 32.55 -11.15 14.70
N PRO A 316 33.05 -9.99 15.16
CA PRO A 316 33.36 -9.74 16.58
C PRO A 316 32.12 -9.77 17.48
N HIS A 317 30.95 -9.38 16.97
CA HIS A 317 29.70 -9.30 17.74
C HIS A 317 28.83 -10.57 17.64
N MET A 318 29.31 -11.66 17.06
CA MET A 318 28.53 -12.89 16.85
C MET A 318 27.92 -13.44 18.15
N MET A 319 28.73 -13.52 19.22
CA MET A 319 28.27 -14.03 20.52
C MET A 319 27.24 -13.10 21.17
N GLU A 320 27.41 -11.78 21.01
CA GLU A 320 26.47 -10.78 21.54
C GLU A 320 25.12 -10.86 20.84
N VAL A 321 25.11 -11.05 19.51
CA VAL A 321 23.89 -11.23 18.72
C VAL A 321 23.13 -12.48 19.20
N GLU A 322 23.81 -13.62 19.35
CA GLU A 322 23.13 -14.84 19.83
C GLU A 322 22.57 -14.68 21.25
N GLN A 323 23.33 -14.05 22.15
CA GLN A 323 22.88 -13.80 23.52
C GLN A 323 21.64 -12.91 23.55
N VAL A 324 21.63 -11.80 22.79
CA VAL A 324 20.50 -10.87 22.74
C VAL A 324 19.27 -11.51 22.11
N VAL A 325 19.44 -12.30 21.05
CA VAL A 325 18.31 -13.01 20.44
C VAL A 325 17.74 -14.06 21.38
N ALA A 326 18.57 -14.80 22.12
CA ALA A 326 18.11 -15.74 23.13
C ALA A 326 17.30 -15.04 24.24
N ASN A 327 17.77 -13.88 24.71
CA ASN A 327 17.07 -13.07 25.70
C ASN A 327 15.71 -12.57 25.18
N LEU A 328 15.64 -12.11 23.93
CA LEU A 328 14.38 -11.69 23.29
C LEU A 328 13.40 -12.85 23.15
N LYS A 329 13.88 -14.06 22.83
CA LYS A 329 13.06 -15.28 22.78
C LYS A 329 12.50 -15.61 24.16
N GLN A 330 13.33 -15.61 25.20
CA GLN A 330 12.92 -15.85 26.59
C GLN A 330 11.91 -14.81 27.09
N ALA A 331 12.06 -13.55 26.68
CA ALA A 331 11.15 -12.45 27.03
C ALA A 331 9.83 -12.43 26.23
N GLY A 332 9.63 -13.35 25.28
CA GLY A 332 8.44 -13.36 24.42
C GLY A 332 8.33 -12.16 23.47
N GLN A 333 9.47 -11.54 23.13
CA GLN A 333 9.57 -10.37 22.25
C GLN A 333 9.84 -10.74 20.79
N VAL A 334 9.88 -12.02 20.45
CA VAL A 334 9.98 -12.50 19.07
C VAL A 334 8.60 -12.82 18.50
N THR A 335 8.37 -12.48 17.23
CA THR A 335 7.11 -12.70 16.53
C THR A 335 7.33 -13.44 15.22
N SER A 336 6.41 -14.36 14.89
CA SER A 336 6.37 -15.06 13.60
C SER A 336 5.90 -14.17 12.44
N GLN A 337 5.38 -12.98 12.73
CA GLN A 337 4.95 -12.03 11.71
C GLN A 337 6.19 -11.57 10.91
N THR A 338 6.15 -11.73 9.60
CA THR A 338 7.23 -11.29 8.71
C THR A 338 7.21 -9.77 8.53
N LEU A 339 8.32 -9.20 8.08
CA LEU A 339 8.37 -7.78 7.72
C LEU A 339 7.34 -7.44 6.62
N ASP A 340 7.13 -8.36 5.67
CA ASP A 340 6.14 -8.24 4.62
C ASP A 340 4.71 -8.13 5.18
N ASP A 341 4.37 -8.98 6.16
CA ASP A 341 3.06 -8.95 6.83
C ASP A 341 2.87 -7.66 7.63
N MET A 342 3.95 -7.08 8.18
CA MET A 342 3.91 -5.83 8.93
C MET A 342 3.72 -4.62 8.01
N LEU A 343 4.38 -4.64 6.85
CA LEU A 343 4.27 -3.61 5.81
C LEU A 343 2.88 -3.62 5.16
N CYS A 344 2.36 -4.81 4.84
CA CYS A 344 1.09 -4.98 4.14
C CYS A 344 -0.14 -4.97 5.07
N HIS A 345 0.00 -4.47 6.30
CA HIS A 345 -1.12 -4.33 7.21
C HIS A 345 -2.00 -3.13 6.82
N THR A 346 -3.31 -3.32 6.85
CA THR A 346 -4.26 -2.22 6.66
C THR A 346 -4.11 -1.19 7.80
N PRO A 347 -4.04 0.12 7.51
CA PRO A 347 -4.01 1.15 8.54
C PRO A 347 -5.18 1.00 9.52
N LYS A 348 -4.88 0.92 10.82
CA LYS A 348 -5.93 1.00 11.85
C LYS A 348 -6.50 2.40 11.85
N VAL A 349 -7.76 2.53 11.46
CA VAL A 349 -8.52 3.75 11.68
C VAL A 349 -8.77 3.85 13.19
N ASN A 350 -8.45 4.98 13.81
CA ASN A 350 -8.97 5.33 15.12
C ASN A 350 -10.48 5.60 14.98
N SER A 351 -11.27 4.54 14.77
CA SER A 351 -12.71 4.62 14.88
C SER A 351 -13.01 4.88 16.34
N LYS A 352 -13.27 6.14 16.71
CA LYS A 352 -14.17 6.37 17.83
C LYS A 352 -15.42 5.56 17.46
N PRO A 353 -15.89 4.62 18.32
CA PRO A 353 -17.10 3.90 18.01
C PRO A 353 -18.15 4.95 17.69
N VAL A 354 -18.79 4.82 16.53
CA VAL A 354 -19.96 5.61 16.19
C VAL A 354 -20.98 5.21 17.24
N LEU A 355 -21.01 5.95 18.35
CA LEU A 355 -22.15 5.96 19.24
C LEU A 355 -23.27 6.37 18.30
N VAL A 356 -24.16 5.42 18.01
CA VAL A 356 -25.47 5.68 17.43
C VAL A 356 -25.91 7.02 18.00
N GLN A 357 -26.17 8.00 17.12
CA GLN A 357 -26.68 9.31 17.52
C GLN A 357 -28.01 9.07 18.23
N ALA A 358 -27.96 8.69 19.50
CA ALA A 358 -29.02 8.87 20.45
C ALA A 358 -29.22 10.38 20.44
N ARG A 359 -30.29 10.81 19.77
CA ARG A 359 -30.81 12.17 19.83
C ARG A 359 -30.57 12.67 21.25
N LYS A 360 -29.74 13.71 21.41
CA LYS A 360 -29.45 14.29 22.72
C LYS A 360 -30.76 14.86 23.28
N ALA A 361 -31.54 14.01 23.93
CA ALA A 361 -32.64 14.41 24.77
C ALA A 361 -32.04 14.80 26.12
N SER A 362 -32.50 15.92 26.68
CA SER A 362 -32.14 16.29 28.04
C SER A 362 -32.56 15.17 28.99
N ARG A 363 -31.61 14.62 29.78
CA ARG A 363 -31.88 13.58 30.78
C ARG A 363 -32.85 14.03 31.88
N ARG A 364 -33.11 15.34 32.02
CA ARG A 364 -34.05 15.89 33.01
C ARG A 364 -35.48 16.06 32.48
N THR A 365 -35.66 16.29 31.19
CA THR A 365 -36.97 16.67 30.63
C THR A 365 -37.43 15.83 29.44
N MET A 366 -36.59 14.91 28.94
CA MET A 366 -36.91 13.96 27.85
C MET A 366 -37.47 14.61 26.57
N LYS A 367 -37.19 15.89 26.32
CA LYS A 367 -37.52 16.60 25.07
C LYS A 367 -36.29 16.73 24.16
N PRO A 368 -36.47 16.71 22.82
CA PRO A 368 -35.38 16.93 21.87
C PRO A 368 -34.91 18.38 21.93
N LEU A 369 -33.59 18.59 21.98
CA LEU A 369 -32.99 19.92 21.88
C LEU A 369 -33.07 20.39 20.41
N ASN A 370 -33.96 21.32 20.11
CA ASN A 370 -33.97 22.02 18.82
C ASN A 370 -32.80 23.01 18.80
N ASN A 371 -31.90 22.86 17.83
CA ASN A 371 -30.86 23.84 17.52
C ASN A 371 -31.52 25.09 16.96
N ILE A 372 -31.72 26.11 17.80
CA ILE A 372 -31.89 27.49 17.34
C ILE A 372 -30.71 28.25 17.94
N LEU A 373 -29.75 28.61 17.09
CA LEU A 373 -28.82 29.72 17.30
C LEU A 373 -28.31 30.15 15.90
N LEU A 374 -29.13 30.99 15.26
CA LEU A 374 -28.70 31.95 14.25
C LEU A 374 -29.17 33.32 14.77
N SER A 375 -28.25 34.05 15.40
CA SER A 375 -28.30 35.51 15.61
C SER A 375 -27.02 35.93 16.30
N GLU A 376 -25.97 36.21 15.52
CA GLU A 376 -25.42 37.55 15.26
C GLU A 376 -24.42 37.49 14.10
#